data_AF-A0A7S3THX4-F1
#
_entry.id   AF-A0A7S3THX4-F1
#
_cell.length_a   1.000
_cell.length_b   1.000
_cell.length_c   1.000
_cell.angle_alpha   90.00
_cell.angle_beta   90.00
_cell.angle_gamma   90.00
#
_symmetry.space_group_name_H-M   'P 1'
#
loop_
_entity.id
_entity.type
_entity.pdbx_description
1 polymer ?
#
loop_
_entity_poly.entity_id
_entity_poly.type
_entity_poly.pdbx_seq_one_letter_code
_entity_poly.pdbx_strand_id
1 'polypeptide(L)'
;TEEEMAKYAFFKVSNDSGKMECTEITERPLDKQKHLDTNETYILELYDVVYVWIGDKANKEEKQQAMGSAKKFVKDHNKIKGCRVSRLNENIEDSLFKSYFENFYPALNLDGGDKSTHANQ
;
A
#
# COMPACT_ATOMS: atom_id res chain seq x y z
N THR A 1 -5.27 -6.02 -22.60
CA THR A 1 -5.49 -4.71 -23.26
C THR A 1 -4.94 -3.61 -22.36
N GLU A 2 -4.78 -2.38 -22.85
CA GLU A 2 -4.34 -1.26 -21.99
C GLU A 2 -5.30 -1.03 -20.80
N GLU A 3 -6.61 -1.20 -21.02
CA GLU A 3 -7.61 -1.16 -19.94
C GLU A 3 -7.37 -2.21 -18.86
N GLU A 4 -6.95 -3.42 -19.22
CA GLU A 4 -6.62 -4.46 -18.23
C GLU A 4 -5.35 -4.13 -17.44
N MET A 5 -4.39 -3.42 -18.05
CA MET A 5 -3.18 -2.97 -17.35
C MET A 5 -3.44 -1.79 -16.41
N ALA A 6 -4.49 -1.01 -16.69
CA ALA A 6 -4.89 0.12 -15.85
C ALA A 6 -5.72 -0.30 -14.62
N LYS A 7 -6.32 -1.49 -14.63
CA LYS A 7 -7.10 -2.01 -13.51
C LYS A 7 -6.20 -2.37 -12.33
N TYR A 8 -6.66 -2.03 -11.14
CA TYR A 8 -6.05 -2.47 -9.89
C TYR A 8 -7.13 -2.72 -8.83
N ALA A 9 -6.81 -3.59 -7.88
CA ALA A 9 -7.64 -3.84 -6.71
C ALA A 9 -6.78 -3.78 -5.45
N PHE A 10 -7.39 -3.38 -4.33
CA PHE A 10 -6.69 -3.15 -3.08
C PHE A 10 -7.43 -3.86 -1.95
N PHE A 11 -6.72 -4.64 -1.15
CA PHE A 11 -7.30 -5.53 -0.16
C PHE A 11 -6.63 -5.34 1.19
N LYS A 12 -7.42 -5.34 2.25
CA LYS A 12 -6.93 -5.54 3.62
C LYS A 12 -6.78 -7.04 3.87
N VAL A 13 -5.66 -7.42 4.46
CA VAL A 13 -5.37 -8.79 4.89
C VAL A 13 -5.51 -8.85 6.41
N SER A 14 -6.45 -9.64 6.94
CA SER A 14 -6.64 -9.81 8.39
C SER A 14 -6.66 -11.30 8.75
N ASN A 15 -6.14 -11.61 9.94
CA ASN A 15 -6.19 -12.94 10.55
C ASN A 15 -7.09 -13.01 11.80
N ASP A 16 -7.90 -11.98 12.08
CA ASP A 16 -8.69 -11.86 13.31
C ASP A 16 -9.73 -12.98 13.48
N SER A 17 -10.20 -13.58 12.38
CA SER A 17 -11.15 -14.70 12.40
C SER A 17 -10.50 -16.07 12.68
N GLY A 18 -9.18 -16.11 12.86
CA GLY A 18 -8.39 -17.35 12.89
C GLY A 18 -8.16 -17.96 11.50
N LYS A 19 -8.63 -17.29 10.44
CA LYS A 19 -8.33 -17.59 9.03
C LYS A 19 -7.84 -16.31 8.36
N MET A 20 -6.89 -16.46 7.44
CA MET A 20 -6.41 -15.35 6.65
C MET A 20 -7.46 -14.96 5.60
N GLU A 21 -8.05 -13.77 5.75
CA GLU A 21 -9.08 -13.23 4.88
C GLU A 21 -8.57 -11.99 4.15
N CYS A 22 -8.99 -11.83 2.89
CA CYS A 22 -8.69 -10.66 2.07
C CYS A 22 -10.00 -9.95 1.76
N THR A 23 -10.18 -8.74 2.28
CA THR A 23 -11.38 -7.93 2.05
C THR A 23 -11.04 -6.78 1.14
N GLU A 24 -11.76 -6.65 0.03
CA GLU A 24 -11.52 -5.56 -0.92
C GLU A 24 -11.93 -4.22 -0.33
N ILE A 25 -11.05 -3.23 -0.48
CA ILE A 25 -11.32 -1.82 -0.25
C ILE A 25 -11.69 -1.23 -1.60
N THR A 26 -12.95 -0.85 -1.78
CA THR A 26 -13.49 -0.32 -3.04
C THR A 26 -13.50 1.21 -3.11
N GLU A 27 -13.19 1.90 -2.00
CA GLU A 27 -13.13 3.36 -1.95
C GLU A 27 -12.05 3.92 -2.89
N ARG A 28 -12.37 4.97 -3.65
CA ARG A 28 -11.47 5.60 -4.62
C ARG A 28 -11.67 7.13 -4.61
N PRO A 29 -10.61 7.94 -4.85
CA PRO A 29 -9.21 7.53 -4.98
C PRO A 29 -8.67 6.92 -3.68
N LEU A 30 -7.64 6.07 -3.78
CA LEU A 30 -6.98 5.60 -2.57
C LEU A 30 -6.20 6.77 -1.96
N ASP A 31 -6.35 6.93 -0.66
CA ASP A 31 -5.60 7.87 0.17
C ASP A 31 -4.67 7.11 1.13
N LYS A 32 -3.40 7.55 1.22
CA LYS A 32 -2.38 6.92 2.09
C LYS A 32 -2.81 6.86 3.55
N GLN A 33 -3.34 7.95 4.11
CA GLN A 33 -3.65 8.03 5.54
C GLN A 33 -4.90 7.25 5.91
N LYS A 34 -5.88 7.20 5.00
CA LYS A 34 -7.15 6.50 5.24
C LYS A 34 -7.05 4.99 5.04
N HIS A 35 -6.26 4.54 4.07
CA HIS A 35 -6.29 3.14 3.63
C HIS A 35 -5.05 2.32 4.01
N LEU A 36 -3.96 2.94 4.47
CA LEU A 36 -2.78 2.22 4.96
C LEU A 36 -2.63 2.41 6.48
N ASP A 37 -3.18 1.46 7.24
CA ASP A 37 -2.98 1.37 8.68
C ASP A 37 -1.65 0.66 8.99
N THR A 38 -0.81 1.30 9.79
CA THR A 38 0.49 0.78 10.23
C THR A 38 0.38 -0.54 11.02
N ASN A 39 -0.79 -0.85 11.58
CA ASN A 39 -1.01 -2.08 12.35
C ASN A 39 -1.44 -3.27 11.48
N GLU A 40 -1.53 -3.09 10.17
CA GLU A 40 -2.21 -4.03 9.28
C GLU A 40 -1.34 -4.41 8.07
N THR A 41 -1.77 -5.43 7.34
CA THR A 41 -1.15 -5.87 6.09
C THR A 41 -2.14 -5.71 4.94
N TYR A 42 -1.65 -5.33 3.76
CA TYR A 42 -2.48 -5.07 2.58
C TYR A 42 -1.93 -5.72 1.33
N ILE A 43 -2.80 -5.98 0.37
CA ILE A 43 -2.44 -6.43 -0.98
C ILE A 43 -2.86 -5.38 -1.99
N LEU A 44 -1.93 -4.94 -2.85
CA LEU A 44 -2.23 -4.19 -4.06
C LEU A 44 -2.04 -5.12 -5.27
N GLU A 45 -3.16 -5.47 -5.90
CA GLU A 45 -3.21 -6.29 -7.09
C GLU A 45 -3.12 -5.39 -8.33
N LEU A 46 -2.03 -5.55 -9.10
CA LEU A 46 -1.88 -4.98 -10.43
C LEU A 46 -1.96 -6.10 -11.49
N TYR A 47 -1.69 -5.74 -12.75
CA TYR A 47 -1.72 -6.68 -13.86
C TYR A 47 -0.62 -7.76 -13.75
N ASP A 48 0.65 -7.33 -13.67
CA ASP A 48 1.83 -8.22 -13.70
C ASP A 48 2.50 -8.40 -12.33
N VAL A 49 2.07 -7.63 -11.33
CA VAL A 49 2.62 -7.65 -9.97
C VAL A 49 1.52 -7.61 -8.92
N VAL A 50 1.71 -8.38 -7.86
CA VAL A 50 0.95 -8.32 -6.62
C VAL A 50 1.91 -7.86 -5.53
N TYR A 51 1.63 -6.69 -4.95
CA TYR A 51 2.35 -6.20 -3.79
C TYR A 51 1.69 -6.72 -2.51
N VAL A 52 2.50 -7.07 -1.52
CA VAL A 52 2.08 -7.15 -0.13
C VAL A 52 2.77 -6.05 0.66
N TRP A 53 1.98 -5.10 1.13
CA TRP A 53 2.43 -4.02 2.00
C TRP A 53 2.24 -4.42 3.45
N ILE A 54 3.26 -4.23 4.27
CA ILE A 54 3.29 -4.65 5.66
C ILE A 54 3.52 -3.42 6.54
N GLY A 55 2.54 -3.10 7.38
CA GLY A 55 2.64 -2.01 8.33
C GLY A 55 3.76 -2.22 9.35
N ASP A 56 4.40 -1.13 9.77
CA ASP A 56 5.51 -1.19 10.72
C ASP A 56 5.08 -1.72 12.09
N LYS A 57 3.82 -1.54 12.46
CA LYS A 57 3.22 -2.04 13.71
C LYS A 57 2.38 -3.30 13.54
N ALA A 58 2.29 -3.84 12.33
CA ALA A 58 1.60 -5.11 12.07
C ALA A 58 2.14 -6.23 12.97
N ASN A 59 1.26 -7.15 13.33
CA ASN A 59 1.59 -8.18 14.31
C ASN A 59 2.60 -9.19 13.72
N LYS A 60 3.29 -9.94 14.60
CA LYS A 60 4.37 -10.85 14.18
C LYS A 60 3.87 -11.91 13.20
N GLU A 61 2.66 -12.41 13.39
CA GLU A 61 2.09 -13.46 12.56
C GLU A 61 1.79 -12.93 11.15
N GLU A 62 1.15 -11.78 11.03
CA GLU A 62 0.90 -11.09 9.75
C GLU A 62 2.20 -10.84 9.00
N LYS A 63 3.22 -10.29 9.67
CA LYS A 63 4.55 -10.05 9.08
C LYS A 63 5.19 -11.32 8.53
N GLN A 64 5.04 -12.44 9.24
CA GLN A 64 5.60 -13.73 8.83
C GLN A 64 4.80 -14.36 7.68
N GLN A 65 3.48 -14.21 7.70
CA GLN A 65 2.58 -14.84 6.75
C GLN A 65 2.35 -14.01 5.48
N ALA A 66 2.66 -12.70 5.49
CA ALA A 66 2.41 -11.76 4.39
C ALA A 66 2.78 -12.30 3.00
N MET A 67 4.00 -12.83 2.83
CA MET A 67 4.44 -13.42 1.56
C MET A 67 3.66 -14.67 1.17
N GLY A 68 3.26 -15.49 2.15
CA GLY A 68 2.41 -16.65 1.95
C GLY A 68 1.01 -16.23 1.52
N SER A 69 0.42 -15.24 2.19
CA SER A 69 -0.88 -14.66 1.85
C SER A 69 -0.91 -14.12 0.44
N ALA A 70 0.11 -13.36 0.02
CA ALA A 70 0.20 -12.82 -1.33
C ALA A 70 0.34 -13.90 -2.42
N LYS A 71 1.14 -14.95 -2.17
CA LYS A 71 1.25 -16.09 -3.08
C LYS A 71 -0.06 -16.88 -3.18
N LYS A 72 -0.76 -17.06 -2.05
CA LYS A 72 -2.07 -17.69 -2.02
C LYS A 72 -3.10 -16.85 -2.79
N PHE A 73 -3.10 -15.54 -2.60
CA PHE A 73 -3.94 -14.60 -3.34
C PHE A 73 -3.75 -14.75 -4.86
N VAL A 74 -2.50 -14.74 -5.35
CA VAL A 74 -2.16 -14.95 -6.77
C VAL A 74 -2.77 -16.25 -7.31
N LYS A 75 -2.70 -17.33 -6.53
CA LYS A 75 -3.24 -18.65 -6.90
C LYS A 75 -4.77 -18.63 -6.95
N ASP A 76 -5.41 -18.10 -5.90
CA ASP A 76 -6.87 -18.14 -5.74
C ASP A 76 -7.58 -17.20 -6.73
N HIS A 77 -6.94 -16.09 -7.10
CA HIS A 77 -7.46 -15.12 -8.08
C HIS A 77 -7.07 -15.44 -9.53
N ASN A 78 -6.49 -16.62 -9.79
CA ASN A 78 -6.07 -17.07 -11.14
C ASN A 78 -5.24 -16.04 -11.92
N LYS A 79 -4.30 -15.38 -11.23
CA LYS A 79 -3.45 -14.36 -11.86
C LYS A 79 -2.60 -14.96 -12.98
N ILE A 80 -2.13 -14.09 -13.88
CA ILE A 80 -1.33 -14.48 -15.04
C ILE A 80 -0.09 -15.29 -14.63
N LYS A 81 0.31 -16.25 -15.46
CA LYS A 81 1.55 -17.01 -15.25
C LYS A 81 2.74 -16.04 -15.26
N GLY A 82 3.57 -16.11 -14.23
CA GLY A 82 4.71 -15.20 -14.06
C GLY A 82 4.39 -13.90 -13.32
N CYS A 83 3.15 -13.72 -12.81
CA CYS A 83 2.82 -12.61 -11.93
C CYS A 83 3.80 -12.56 -10.74
N ARG A 84 4.46 -11.42 -10.58
CA ARG A 84 5.48 -11.22 -9.55
C ARG A 84 4.79 -10.95 -8.22
N VAL A 85 5.33 -11.49 -7.13
CA VAL A 85 4.92 -11.13 -5.77
C VAL A 85 6.03 -10.29 -5.16
N SER A 86 5.71 -9.05 -4.79
CA SER A 86 6.66 -8.09 -4.21
C SER A 86 6.29 -7.74 -2.78
N ARG A 87 7.27 -7.70 -1.88
CA ARG A 87 7.09 -7.31 -0.48
C ARG A 87 7.51 -5.86 -0.31
N LEU A 88 6.64 -5.04 0.27
CA LEU A 88 6.95 -3.69 0.71
C LEU A 88 6.69 -3.61 2.23
N ASN A 89 7.66 -3.13 2.99
CA ASN A 89 7.38 -2.71 4.36
C ASN A 89 7.01 -1.21 4.34
N GLU A 90 6.28 -0.75 5.35
CA GLU A 90 6.00 0.67 5.52
C GLU A 90 7.30 1.51 5.46
N ASN A 91 7.23 2.67 4.80
CA ASN A 91 8.34 3.62 4.56
C ASN A 91 9.41 3.18 3.55
N ILE A 92 9.33 1.97 2.99
CA ILE A 92 10.23 1.51 1.90
C ILE A 92 9.49 1.24 0.59
N GLU A 93 8.31 1.85 0.41
CA GLU A 93 7.50 1.65 -0.79
C GLU A 93 8.14 2.29 -2.02
N ASP A 94 8.03 1.61 -3.16
CA ASP A 94 8.52 2.12 -4.44
C ASP A 94 7.57 3.17 -5.05
N SER A 95 8.05 3.88 -6.07
CA SER A 95 7.28 4.91 -6.76
C SER A 95 6.02 4.37 -7.46
N LEU A 96 6.04 3.12 -7.92
CA LEU A 96 4.89 2.52 -8.61
C LEU A 96 3.76 2.30 -7.61
N PHE A 97 4.03 1.67 -6.46
CA PHE A 97 3.05 1.49 -5.39
C PHE A 97 2.48 2.83 -4.94
N LYS A 98 3.37 3.80 -4.67
CA LYS A 98 2.98 5.16 -4.23
C LYS A 98 2.08 5.87 -5.24
N SER A 99 2.23 5.60 -6.54
CA SER A 99 1.42 6.26 -7.58
C SER A 99 -0.08 5.94 -7.53
N TYR A 100 -0.47 4.86 -6.85
CA TYR A 100 -1.87 4.46 -6.70
C TYR A 100 -2.59 5.16 -5.54
N PHE A 101 -1.88 5.98 -4.77
CA PHE A 101 -2.40 6.60 -3.56
C PHE A 101 -2.14 8.11 -3.57
N GLU A 102 -3.15 8.87 -3.16
CA GLU A 102 -3.01 10.28 -2.82
C GLU A 102 -2.29 10.44 -1.47
N ASN A 103 -1.74 11.64 -1.24
CA ASN A 103 -1.17 12.06 0.04
C ASN A 103 -0.02 11.19 0.58
N PHE A 104 0.73 10.53 -0.31
CA PHE A 104 1.99 9.85 0.06
C PHE A 104 3.13 10.80 0.37
N TYR A 105 3.16 11.93 -0.34
CA TYR A 105 4.11 13.00 -0.09
C TYR A 105 3.35 14.13 0.61
N PRO A 106 3.90 14.71 1.69
CA PRO A 106 3.35 15.94 2.20
C PRO A 106 3.34 16.98 1.07
N ALA A 107 2.31 17.82 1.02
CA ALA A 107 2.37 19.02 0.22
C ALA A 107 3.67 19.75 0.62
N LEU A 108 4.51 20.10 -0.36
CA LEU A 108 5.69 20.90 -0.09
C LEU A 108 5.19 22.22 0.53
N ASN A 109 5.31 22.35 1.84
CA ASN A 109 5.19 23.63 2.50
C ASN A 109 6.41 24.43 2.06
N LEU A 110 6.26 25.16 0.95
CA LEU A 110 7.16 26.24 0.58
C LEU A 110 6.89 27.37 1.58
N ASP A 111 7.30 27.17 2.83
CA ASP A 111 7.25 28.21 3.85
C ASP A 111 8.16 29.33 3.36
N GLY A 112 7.51 30.35 2.82
CA GLY A 112 8.16 31.55 2.31
C GLY A 112 8.96 32.20 3.42
N GLY A 113 10.27 32.28 3.20
CA GLY A 113 11.23 33.23 3.75
C GLY A 113 10.91 33.83 5.11
N ASP A 114 11.70 33.40 6.10
CA ASP A 114 12.06 34.13 7.30
C ASP A 114 12.00 35.66 7.11
N LYS A 115 10.91 36.29 7.57
CA LYS A 115 10.89 37.73 7.81
C LYS A 115 11.47 37.97 9.19
N SER A 116 12.79 37.83 9.28
CA SER A 116 13.55 38.27 10.45
C SER A 116 13.34 39.78 10.63
N THR A 117 12.71 40.10 11.75
CA THR A 117 12.48 41.45 12.26
C THR A 117 13.81 42.18 12.41
N HIS A 118 14.08 43.15 11.54
CA HIS A 118 15.01 44.22 11.85
C HIS A 118 14.25 45.35 12.54
N ALA A 119 14.27 45.31 13.88
CA ALA A 119 14.26 46.52 14.67
C ALA A 119 15.46 47.38 14.22
N ASN A 120 15.23 48.66 13.95
CA ASN A 120 16.28 49.66 14.15
C ASN A 120 15.65 51.01 14.51
N GLN A 121 16.38 51.62 15.45
CA GLN A 121 16.21 52.88 16.16
C GLN A 121 15.99 54.09 15.25
#